data_AF-A0A661R5M1-F1
#
_entry.id   AF-A0A661R5M1-F1
#
_cell.length_a   1.000
_cell.length_b   1.000
_cell.length_c   1.000
_cell.angle_alpha   90.00
_cell.angle_beta   90.00
_cell.angle_gamma   90.00
#
_symmetry.space_group_name_H-M   'P 1'
#
loop_
_entity.id
_entity.type
_entity.pdbx_description
1 polymer ?
#
loop_
_entity_poly.entity_id
_entity_poly.type
_entity_poly.pdbx_seq_one_letter_code
_entity_poly.pdbx_strand_id
1 'polypeptide(L)'
;TYIDSDVKLKTELIGKTPPDAGESGTLSVLIQEYTTVYVALHDSVLGHVDKCRKTIQDILAGDDLKALRILETISALQPKVSENLTEQLTNLANGIFTCQTPSRASIEEQLRNGPSHECGLSFQVASKILDEAKNAAEKAIALFNSAFDRKVEVFLNPTVRERLEQGKSEPIIAGLLACSDVNAIRDYLVNAALKDDSIAEIINRYLKRIVVKRVKMSGFKPSVGTIEKDQISKLTDEFKEFLEVQFESIEGDDDSLPMLQVE
;
A
#
# COMPACT_ATOMS: atom_id res chain seq x y z
N THR A 1 32.68 46.25 25.84
CA THR A 1 32.78 45.97 27.28
C THR A 1 32.97 44.48 27.42
N TYR A 2 34.18 44.05 27.83
CA TYR A 2 34.49 42.64 28.08
C TYR A 2 33.66 42.18 29.30
N ILE A 3 33.14 40.95 29.28
CA ILE A 3 32.38 40.39 30.41
C ILE A 3 33.39 40.04 31.51
N ASP A 4 33.59 40.95 32.45
CA ASP A 4 34.63 40.84 33.48
C ASP A 4 34.15 40.09 34.75
N SER A 5 33.01 39.39 34.69
CA SER A 5 32.52 38.59 35.81
C SER A 5 31.74 37.36 35.35
N ASP A 6 32.17 36.18 35.78
CA ASP A 6 31.47 34.90 35.62
C ASP A 6 30.02 34.97 36.09
N VAL A 7 29.73 35.82 37.08
CA VAL A 7 28.37 36.03 37.61
C VAL A 7 27.47 36.63 36.54
N LYS A 8 27.87 37.73 35.89
CA LYS A 8 27.08 38.35 34.80
C LYS A 8 26.88 37.41 33.62
N LEU A 9 27.90 36.63 33.26
CA LEU A 9 27.76 35.63 32.20
C LEU A 9 26.68 34.58 32.56
N LYS A 10 26.71 34.08 33.79
CA LYS A 10 25.74 33.09 34.28
C LYS A 10 24.33 33.66 34.42
N THR A 11 24.18 34.89 34.90
CA THR A 11 22.85 35.46 35.21
C THR A 11 22.21 36.21 34.04
N GLU A 12 22.99 36.91 33.21
CA GLU A 12 22.45 37.78 32.15
C GLU A 12 22.43 37.10 30.77
N LEU A 13 23.31 36.12 30.52
CA LEU A 13 23.40 35.43 29.21
C LEU A 13 22.93 33.98 29.27
N ILE A 14 23.42 33.18 30.22
CA ILE A 14 23.04 31.76 30.33
C ILE A 14 21.65 31.63 30.95
N GLY A 15 21.38 32.36 32.03
CA GLY A 15 20.12 32.27 32.76
C GLY A 15 20.06 31.08 33.72
N LYS A 16 18.94 30.93 34.43
CA LYS A 16 18.71 29.80 35.34
C LYS A 16 18.16 28.59 34.59
N THR A 17 18.43 27.40 35.12
CA THR A 17 17.96 26.13 34.53
C THR A 17 17.24 25.30 35.60
N PRO A 18 15.90 25.22 35.61
CA PRO A 18 14.96 25.90 34.70
C PRO A 18 14.89 27.43 34.93
N PRO A 19 14.46 28.22 33.93
CA PRO A 19 14.27 29.66 34.06
C PRO A 19 13.24 30.03 35.12
N ASP A 20 13.46 31.15 35.82
CA ASP A 20 12.46 31.69 36.75
C ASP A 20 11.27 32.33 36.00
N ALA A 21 10.13 32.45 36.68
CA ALA A 21 8.97 33.15 36.13
C ALA A 21 9.31 34.63 35.83
N GLY A 22 9.24 35.01 34.55
CA GLY A 22 9.55 36.36 34.06
C GLY A 22 10.99 36.57 33.60
N GLU A 23 11.84 35.54 33.67
CA GLU A 23 13.17 35.56 33.03
C GLU A 23 13.01 35.65 31.52
N SER A 24 13.79 36.52 30.86
CA SER A 24 13.73 36.71 29.41
C SER A 24 15.10 37.09 28.85
N GLY A 25 15.32 36.83 27.56
CA GLY A 25 16.58 37.18 26.88
C GLY A 25 17.79 36.31 27.23
N THR A 26 17.61 35.24 28.01
CA THR A 26 18.67 34.29 28.38
C THR A 26 18.64 33.04 27.49
N LEU A 27 19.77 32.37 27.36
CA LEU A 27 19.90 31.11 26.62
C LEU A 27 18.93 30.03 27.16
N SER A 28 18.77 29.95 28.49
CA SER A 28 17.88 28.98 29.11
C SER A 28 16.41 29.18 28.73
N VAL A 29 15.96 30.44 28.63
CA VAL A 29 14.61 30.77 28.14
C VAL A 29 14.45 30.38 26.67
N LEU A 30 15.45 30.69 25.82
CA LEU A 30 15.43 30.32 24.40
C LEU A 30 15.39 28.80 24.21
N ILE A 31 16.16 28.04 25.00
CA ILE A 31 16.12 26.57 24.98
C ILE A 31 14.72 26.07 25.40
N GLN A 32 14.11 26.65 26.42
CA GLN A 32 12.76 26.26 26.86
C GLN A 32 11.69 26.53 25.80
N GLU A 33 11.73 27.71 25.17
CA GLU A 33 10.82 28.08 24.08
C GLU A 33 11.00 27.15 22.87
N TYR A 34 12.25 26.95 22.44
CA TYR A 34 12.58 26.01 21.36
C TYR A 34 12.08 24.60 21.67
N THR A 35 12.35 24.10 22.88
CA THR A 35 11.94 22.77 23.33
C THR A 35 10.43 22.61 23.29
N THR A 36 9.69 23.64 23.71
CA THR A 36 8.23 23.63 23.69
C THR A 36 7.69 23.47 22.27
N VAL A 37 8.24 24.25 21.32
CA VAL A 37 7.84 24.17 19.91
C VAL A 37 8.27 22.83 19.29
N TYR A 38 9.48 22.36 19.60
CA TYR A 38 9.99 21.10 19.10
C TYR A 38 9.16 19.90 19.57
N VAL A 39 8.80 19.84 20.86
CA VAL A 39 7.95 18.77 21.41
C VAL A 39 6.59 18.76 20.71
N ALA A 40 5.97 19.92 20.49
CA ALA A 40 4.71 20.00 19.76
C ALA A 40 4.82 19.51 18.31
N LEU A 41 5.92 19.87 17.61
CA LEU A 41 6.21 19.35 16.28
C LEU A 41 6.38 17.82 16.31
N HIS A 42 7.17 17.31 17.26
CA HIS A 42 7.48 15.91 17.39
C HIS A 42 6.23 15.07 17.64
N ASP A 43 5.38 15.47 18.57
CA ASP A 43 4.13 14.77 18.88
C ASP A 43 3.18 14.77 17.68
N SER A 44 3.08 15.89 16.96
CA SER A 44 2.27 16.01 15.74
C SER A 44 2.77 15.08 14.63
N VAL A 45 4.08 15.08 14.37
CA VAL A 45 4.70 14.22 13.34
C VAL A 45 4.53 12.76 13.69
N LEU A 46 4.83 12.34 14.93
CA LEU A 46 4.66 10.94 15.33
C LEU A 46 3.20 10.50 15.25
N GLY A 47 2.26 11.31 15.71
CA GLY A 47 0.84 10.97 15.60
C GLY A 47 0.39 10.74 14.16
N HIS A 48 0.86 11.55 13.21
CA HIS A 48 0.54 11.37 11.79
C HIS A 48 1.22 10.15 11.17
N VAL A 49 2.50 9.97 11.44
CA VAL A 49 3.31 8.83 10.98
C VAL A 49 2.74 7.50 11.50
N ASP A 50 2.35 7.45 12.78
CA ASP A 50 1.74 6.27 13.39
C ASP A 50 0.36 5.97 12.80
N LYS A 51 -0.43 7.01 12.47
CA LYS A 51 -1.69 6.83 11.75
C LYS A 51 -1.46 6.23 10.37
N CYS A 52 -0.49 6.74 9.61
CA CYS A 52 -0.13 6.19 8.30
C CYS A 52 0.34 4.74 8.39
N ARG A 53 1.20 4.42 9.36
CA ARG A 53 1.65 3.04 9.60
C ARG A 53 0.48 2.14 9.98
N LYS A 54 -0.41 2.61 10.85
CA LYS A 54 -1.60 1.88 11.26
C LYS A 54 -2.49 1.56 10.06
N THR A 55 -2.71 2.48 9.14
CA THR A 55 -3.45 2.20 7.89
C THR A 55 -2.88 1.01 7.14
N ILE A 56 -1.56 0.89 7.01
CA ILE A 56 -0.92 -0.25 6.33
C ILE A 56 -1.08 -1.54 7.15
N GLN A 57 -0.94 -1.45 8.47
CA GLN A 57 -1.14 -2.60 9.36
C GLN A 57 -2.59 -3.10 9.37
N ASP A 58 -3.56 -2.19 9.28
CA ASP A 58 -4.98 -2.53 9.18
C ASP A 58 -5.28 -3.29 7.87
N ILE A 59 -4.58 -2.99 6.77
CA ILE A 59 -4.66 -3.78 5.53
C ILE A 59 -4.05 -5.18 5.74
N LEU A 60 -2.88 -5.27 6.37
CA LEU A 60 -2.17 -6.53 6.62
C LEU A 60 -2.94 -7.47 7.56
N ALA A 61 -3.62 -6.92 8.56
CA ALA A 61 -4.46 -7.67 9.51
C ALA A 61 -5.92 -7.80 9.04
N GLY A 62 -6.27 -7.07 7.98
CA GLY A 62 -7.61 -6.89 7.48
C GLY A 62 -8.22 -8.15 6.92
N ASP A 63 -9.54 -8.20 6.99
CA ASP A 63 -10.34 -9.33 6.53
C ASP A 63 -10.29 -9.50 5.01
N ASP A 64 -10.13 -8.41 4.25
CA ASP A 64 -9.90 -8.47 2.81
C ASP A 64 -8.65 -9.28 2.46
N LEU A 65 -7.50 -9.07 3.13
CA LEU A 65 -6.28 -9.82 2.81
C LEU A 65 -6.42 -11.30 3.20
N LYS A 66 -7.14 -11.61 4.27
CA LYS A 66 -7.47 -13.00 4.65
C LYS A 66 -8.35 -13.66 3.59
N ALA A 67 -9.41 -12.98 3.16
CA ALA A 67 -10.29 -13.46 2.11
C ALA A 67 -9.53 -13.65 0.79
N LEU A 68 -8.66 -12.71 0.41
CA LEU A 68 -7.83 -12.85 -0.79
C LEU A 68 -7.00 -14.14 -0.76
N ARG A 69 -6.40 -14.49 0.38
CA ARG A 69 -5.63 -15.74 0.54
C ARG A 69 -6.50 -17.00 0.35
N ILE A 70 -7.73 -16.98 0.83
CA ILE A 70 -8.69 -18.09 0.62
C ILE A 70 -9.07 -18.17 -0.86
N LEU A 71 -9.46 -17.03 -1.44
CA LEU A 71 -9.86 -16.93 -2.85
C LEU A 71 -8.73 -17.31 -3.81
N GLU A 72 -7.47 -17.05 -3.46
CA GLU A 72 -6.29 -17.48 -4.21
C GLU A 72 -6.10 -19.00 -4.30
N THR A 73 -6.97 -19.81 -3.72
CA THR A 73 -7.05 -21.25 -4.01
C THR A 73 -7.92 -21.56 -5.24
N ILE A 74 -8.65 -20.57 -5.76
CA ILE A 74 -9.38 -20.65 -7.03
C ILE A 74 -8.38 -20.66 -8.19
N SER A 75 -8.50 -21.61 -9.11
CA SER A 75 -7.54 -21.79 -10.22
C SER A 75 -7.50 -20.56 -11.14
N ALA A 76 -8.66 -19.95 -11.39
CA ALA A 76 -8.79 -18.72 -12.19
C ALA A 76 -8.11 -17.49 -11.54
N LEU A 77 -7.80 -17.57 -10.24
CA LEU A 77 -7.11 -16.51 -9.51
C LEU A 77 -5.61 -16.77 -9.36
N GLN A 78 -5.05 -17.78 -10.02
CA GLN A 78 -3.60 -17.94 -10.11
C GLN A 78 -2.97 -16.86 -11.00
N PRO A 79 -1.68 -16.52 -10.79
CA PRO A 79 -0.82 -16.93 -9.68
C PRO A 79 -1.14 -16.17 -8.38
N LYS A 80 -0.83 -16.75 -7.22
CA LYS A 80 -0.96 -16.08 -5.92
C LYS A 80 -0.18 -14.76 -5.90
N VAL A 81 -0.79 -13.71 -5.36
CA VAL A 81 -0.19 -12.37 -5.18
C VAL A 81 -0.09 -11.97 -3.72
N SER A 82 -0.87 -12.58 -2.83
CA SER A 82 -0.99 -12.20 -1.42
C SER A 82 0.34 -12.21 -0.65
N GLU A 83 1.25 -13.14 -0.94
CA GLU A 83 2.57 -13.22 -0.30
C GLU A 83 3.45 -12.02 -0.68
N ASN A 84 3.62 -11.79 -1.98
CA ASN A 84 4.39 -10.65 -2.48
C ASN A 84 3.75 -9.31 -2.08
N LEU A 85 2.42 -9.24 -2.04
CA LEU A 85 1.66 -8.11 -1.55
C LEU A 85 1.95 -7.84 -0.06
N THR A 86 1.93 -8.89 0.76
CA THR A 86 2.26 -8.81 2.20
C THR A 86 3.69 -8.27 2.39
N GLU A 87 4.65 -8.76 1.60
CA GLU A 87 6.04 -8.30 1.64
C GLU A 87 6.15 -6.82 1.25
N GLN A 88 5.55 -6.41 0.14
CA GLN A 88 5.57 -5.02 -0.32
C GLN A 88 4.94 -4.06 0.70
N LEU A 89 3.79 -4.43 1.28
CA LEU A 89 3.12 -3.65 2.31
C LEU A 89 3.96 -3.55 3.60
N THR A 90 4.59 -4.66 4.01
CA THR A 90 5.49 -4.68 5.17
C THR A 90 6.70 -3.77 4.95
N ASN A 91 7.28 -3.79 3.75
CA ASN A 91 8.39 -2.91 3.39
C ASN A 91 7.97 -1.43 3.39
N LEU A 92 6.76 -1.11 2.91
CA LEU A 92 6.22 0.25 3.01
C LEU A 92 6.04 0.69 4.46
N ALA A 93 5.48 -0.17 5.32
CA ALA A 93 5.29 0.15 6.74
C ALA A 93 6.62 0.36 7.48
N ASN A 94 7.62 -0.47 7.19
CA ASN A 94 8.96 -0.38 7.78
C ASN A 94 9.76 0.82 7.26
N GLY A 95 9.46 1.29 6.04
CA GLY A 95 10.07 2.50 5.47
C GLY A 95 9.55 3.81 6.08
N ILE A 96 8.42 3.79 6.80
CA ILE A 96 7.87 4.97 7.47
C ILE A 96 8.72 5.32 8.70
N PHE A 97 9.15 6.58 8.78
CA PHE A 97 9.92 7.18 9.87
C PHE A 97 9.50 6.70 11.28
N THR A 98 10.46 6.44 12.17
CA THR A 98 10.19 6.09 13.58
C THR A 98 11.12 6.85 14.51
N CYS A 99 10.63 7.17 15.71
CA CYS A 99 11.45 7.62 16.82
C CYS A 99 11.57 6.48 17.84
N GLN A 100 12.80 6.03 18.11
CA GLN A 100 13.06 4.92 19.04
C GLN A 100 12.85 5.32 20.51
N THR A 101 13.00 6.62 20.80
CA THR A 101 12.97 7.21 22.15
C THR A 101 12.02 8.41 22.17
N PRO A 102 10.72 8.21 21.93
CA PRO A 102 9.76 9.31 21.77
C PRO A 102 9.39 10.01 23.09
N SER A 103 10.05 9.67 24.21
CA SER A 103 9.68 10.20 25.51
C SER A 103 10.01 11.68 25.60
N ARG A 104 9.08 12.47 26.13
CA ARG A 104 9.29 13.90 26.34
C ARG A 104 10.55 14.19 27.16
N ALA A 105 10.84 13.36 28.15
CA ALA A 105 12.05 13.48 28.97
C ALA A 105 13.33 13.33 28.13
N SER A 106 13.39 12.36 27.21
CA SER A 106 14.53 12.17 26.29
C SER A 106 14.75 13.41 25.41
N ILE A 107 13.65 13.93 24.84
CA ILE A 107 13.69 15.12 23.99
C ILE A 107 14.19 16.32 24.79
N GLU A 108 13.59 16.61 25.95
CA GLU A 108 13.99 17.73 26.80
C GLU A 108 15.45 17.62 27.27
N GLU A 109 15.94 16.41 27.58
CA GLU A 109 17.33 16.17 27.96
C GLU A 109 18.31 16.43 26.81
N GLN A 110 18.02 15.91 25.62
CA GLN A 110 18.89 16.12 24.45
C GLN A 110 18.87 17.58 24.00
N LEU A 111 17.71 18.25 24.06
CA LEU A 111 17.57 19.64 23.63
C LEU A 111 18.24 20.65 24.56
N ARG A 112 18.53 20.27 25.82
CA ARG A 112 19.40 21.07 26.71
C ARG A 112 20.84 21.11 26.23
N ASN A 113 21.29 20.05 25.56
CA ASN A 113 22.69 19.88 25.15
C ASN A 113 22.93 20.27 23.67
N GLY A 114 21.88 20.40 22.87
CA GLY A 114 21.98 20.83 21.48
C GLY A 114 20.61 20.93 20.78
N PRO A 115 20.54 21.49 19.56
CA PRO A 115 19.26 21.78 18.89
C PRO A 115 18.68 20.55 18.15
N SER A 116 18.99 19.33 18.55
CA SER A 116 18.62 18.13 17.78
C SER A 116 18.38 16.93 18.68
N HIS A 117 17.37 16.13 18.32
CA HIS A 117 17.12 14.82 18.89
C HIS A 117 17.71 13.72 17.99
N GLU A 118 18.11 12.60 18.58
CA GLU A 118 18.73 11.46 17.89
C GLU A 118 17.85 10.83 16.80
N CYS A 119 16.52 11.05 16.84
CA CYS A 119 15.61 10.56 15.81
C CYS A 119 15.76 11.28 14.46
N GLY A 120 16.54 12.37 14.37
CA GLY A 120 16.77 13.10 13.13
C GLY A 120 15.61 14.00 12.69
N LEU A 121 14.55 14.12 13.50
CA LEU A 121 13.47 15.06 13.25
C LEU A 121 13.95 16.50 13.45
N SER A 122 13.67 17.35 12.45
CA SER A 122 13.89 18.78 12.51
C SER A 122 12.75 19.53 11.81
N PHE A 123 12.63 20.83 12.07
CA PHE A 123 11.67 21.70 11.39
C PHE A 123 11.81 21.70 9.86
N GLN A 124 13.03 21.50 9.35
CA GLN A 124 13.30 21.49 7.91
C GLN A 124 12.83 20.19 7.24
N VAL A 125 12.90 19.06 7.94
CA VAL A 125 12.63 17.73 7.37
C VAL A 125 11.23 17.22 7.72
N ALA A 126 10.54 17.84 8.69
CA ALA A 126 9.23 17.41 9.15
C ALA A 126 8.18 17.28 8.02
N SER A 127 8.08 18.27 7.13
CA SER A 127 7.13 18.21 6.00
C SER A 127 7.42 17.00 5.10
N LYS A 128 8.70 16.76 4.80
CA LYS A 128 9.11 15.64 3.96
C LYS A 128 8.75 14.30 4.60
N ILE A 129 8.97 14.14 5.92
CA ILE A 129 8.58 12.92 6.65
C ILE A 129 7.06 12.69 6.57
N LEU A 130 6.27 13.75 6.75
CA LEU A 130 4.80 13.67 6.67
C LEU A 130 4.34 13.27 5.27
N ASP A 131 4.92 13.87 4.23
CA ASP A 131 4.60 13.57 2.83
C ASP A 131 5.01 12.13 2.46
N GLU A 132 6.19 11.69 2.88
CA GLU A 132 6.66 10.32 2.66
C GLU A 132 5.77 9.29 3.36
N ALA A 133 5.38 9.53 4.61
CA ALA A 133 4.47 8.66 5.36
C ALA A 133 3.09 8.59 4.70
N LYS A 134 2.55 9.73 4.25
CA LYS A 134 1.28 9.80 3.53
C LYS A 134 1.34 9.05 2.20
N ASN A 135 2.36 9.30 1.40
CA ASN A 135 2.58 8.62 0.12
C ASN A 135 2.71 7.11 0.30
N ALA A 136 3.40 6.65 1.36
CA ALA A 136 3.50 5.23 1.66
C ALA A 136 2.13 4.59 1.96
N ALA A 137 1.30 5.25 2.76
CA ALA A 137 -0.05 4.78 3.08
C ALA A 137 -0.98 4.79 1.86
N GLU A 138 -0.97 5.85 1.05
CA GLU A 138 -1.76 5.93 -0.18
C GLU A 138 -1.33 4.88 -1.21
N LYS A 139 -0.01 4.68 -1.36
CA LYS A 139 0.54 3.63 -2.22
C LYS A 139 0.13 2.24 -1.73
N ALA A 140 0.15 1.98 -0.43
CA ALA A 140 -0.28 0.72 0.15
C ALA A 140 -1.76 0.41 -0.17
N ILE A 141 -2.66 1.39 0.03
CA ILE A 141 -4.09 1.26 -0.32
C ILE A 141 -4.27 0.98 -1.81
N ALA A 142 -3.64 1.78 -2.68
CA ALA A 142 -3.77 1.65 -4.12
C ALA A 142 -3.24 0.30 -4.62
N LEU A 143 -2.10 -0.14 -4.07
CA LEU A 143 -1.45 -1.39 -4.44
C LEU A 143 -2.31 -2.59 -4.03
N PHE A 144 -2.86 -2.59 -2.81
CA PHE A 144 -3.77 -3.63 -2.35
C PHE A 144 -5.05 -3.69 -3.18
N ASN A 145 -5.73 -2.56 -3.34
CA ASN A 145 -6.99 -2.50 -4.07
C ASN A 145 -6.78 -2.91 -5.53
N SER A 146 -5.79 -2.36 -6.22
CA SER A 146 -5.51 -2.73 -7.61
C SER A 146 -5.19 -4.21 -7.76
N ALA A 147 -4.47 -4.81 -6.81
CA ALA A 147 -4.15 -6.25 -6.85
C ALA A 147 -5.40 -7.11 -6.66
N PHE A 148 -6.26 -6.77 -5.69
CA PHE A 148 -7.51 -7.49 -5.44
C PHE A 148 -8.48 -7.34 -6.61
N ASP A 149 -8.72 -6.10 -7.04
CA ASP A 149 -9.70 -5.76 -8.07
C ASP A 149 -9.38 -6.49 -9.39
N ARG A 150 -8.10 -6.50 -9.79
CA ARG A 150 -7.62 -7.25 -10.96
C ARG A 150 -7.83 -8.76 -10.85
N LYS A 151 -7.84 -9.31 -9.63
CA LYS A 151 -8.10 -10.74 -9.42
C LYS A 151 -9.58 -11.04 -9.63
N VAL A 152 -10.46 -10.28 -8.99
CA VAL A 152 -11.89 -10.54 -9.06
C VAL A 152 -12.53 -10.14 -10.40
N GLU A 153 -11.87 -9.28 -11.18
CA GLU A 153 -12.30 -8.92 -12.53
C GLU A 153 -12.53 -10.15 -13.44
N VAL A 154 -11.82 -11.26 -13.20
CA VAL A 154 -12.01 -12.51 -13.95
C VAL A 154 -13.47 -13.00 -13.91
N PHE A 155 -14.19 -12.74 -12.82
CA PHE A 155 -15.59 -13.16 -12.67
C PHE A 155 -16.59 -12.28 -13.45
N LEU A 156 -16.15 -11.15 -13.99
CA LEU A 156 -16.94 -10.35 -14.94
C LEU A 156 -16.80 -10.84 -16.38
N ASN A 157 -15.81 -11.68 -16.68
CA ASN A 157 -15.64 -12.22 -18.02
C ASN A 157 -16.87 -13.07 -18.44
N PRO A 158 -17.47 -12.81 -19.62
CA PRO A 158 -18.68 -13.51 -20.06
C PRO A 158 -18.54 -15.05 -20.06
N THR A 159 -17.42 -15.57 -20.55
CA THR A 159 -17.17 -17.02 -20.60
C THR A 159 -17.05 -17.63 -19.20
N VAL A 160 -16.47 -16.89 -18.25
CA VAL A 160 -16.39 -17.31 -16.84
C VAL A 160 -17.79 -17.34 -16.23
N ARG A 161 -18.61 -16.32 -16.48
CA ARG A 161 -20.01 -16.28 -16.01
C ARG A 161 -20.84 -17.40 -16.61
N GLU A 162 -20.71 -17.68 -17.91
CA GLU A 162 -21.40 -18.80 -18.56
C GLU A 162 -21.07 -20.16 -17.94
N ARG A 163 -19.79 -20.39 -17.59
CA ARG A 163 -19.39 -21.59 -16.86
C ARG A 163 -20.01 -21.65 -15.47
N LEU A 164 -20.01 -20.53 -14.75
CA LEU A 164 -20.64 -20.42 -13.43
C LEU A 164 -22.16 -20.60 -13.47
N GLU A 165 -22.85 -20.25 -14.56
CA GLU A 165 -24.31 -20.47 -14.67
C GLU A 165 -24.70 -21.94 -14.48
N GLN A 166 -23.82 -22.88 -14.79
CA GLN A 166 -24.04 -24.31 -14.55
C GLN A 166 -24.21 -24.64 -13.06
N GLY A 167 -23.63 -23.82 -12.18
CA GLY A 167 -23.71 -23.93 -10.73
C GLY A 167 -24.73 -23.02 -10.08
N LYS A 168 -25.62 -22.37 -10.84
CA LYS A 168 -26.58 -21.36 -10.32
C LYS A 168 -27.55 -21.89 -9.25
N SER A 169 -27.69 -23.19 -9.10
CA SER A 169 -28.45 -23.78 -7.98
C SER A 169 -27.72 -23.65 -6.63
N GLU A 170 -26.40 -23.48 -6.63
CA GLU A 170 -25.62 -23.22 -5.42
C GLU A 170 -25.72 -21.74 -5.01
N PRO A 171 -26.07 -21.42 -3.75
CA PRO A 171 -26.27 -20.05 -3.30
C PRO A 171 -25.06 -19.13 -3.49
N ILE A 172 -23.85 -19.69 -3.32
CA ILE A 172 -22.57 -18.98 -3.51
C ILE A 172 -22.41 -18.52 -4.96
N ILE A 173 -22.69 -19.43 -5.89
CA ILE A 173 -22.55 -19.17 -7.31
C ILE A 173 -23.64 -18.19 -7.76
N ALA A 174 -24.89 -18.41 -7.36
CA ALA A 174 -26.00 -17.51 -7.66
C ALA A 174 -25.74 -16.07 -7.15
N GLY A 175 -25.18 -15.93 -5.94
CA GLY A 175 -24.82 -14.63 -5.39
C GLY A 175 -23.70 -13.94 -6.17
N LEU A 176 -22.64 -14.68 -6.52
CA LEU A 176 -21.55 -14.16 -7.35
C LEU A 176 -22.05 -13.69 -8.73
N LEU A 177 -22.96 -14.45 -9.34
CA LEU A 177 -23.57 -14.15 -10.63
C LEU A 177 -24.57 -12.99 -10.60
N ALA A 178 -25.03 -12.59 -9.41
CA ALA A 178 -25.87 -11.41 -9.25
C ALA A 178 -25.04 -10.11 -9.24
N CYS A 179 -23.73 -10.19 -8.99
CA CYS A 179 -22.85 -9.04 -8.97
C CYS A 179 -22.56 -8.50 -10.38
N SER A 180 -22.67 -7.19 -10.56
CA SER A 180 -22.53 -6.49 -11.85
C SER A 180 -21.15 -5.87 -12.09
N ASP A 181 -20.38 -5.67 -11.03
CA ASP A 181 -19.11 -4.93 -11.08
C ASP A 181 -18.11 -5.49 -10.05
N VAL A 182 -16.87 -5.00 -10.16
CA VAL A 182 -15.72 -5.43 -9.36
C VAL A 182 -15.97 -5.24 -7.86
N ASN A 183 -16.56 -4.11 -7.45
CA ASN A 183 -16.80 -3.80 -6.04
C ASN A 183 -17.84 -4.76 -5.46
N ALA A 184 -18.96 -4.95 -6.18
CA ALA A 184 -20.00 -5.89 -5.77
C ALA A 184 -19.48 -7.33 -5.65
N ILE A 185 -18.60 -7.76 -6.57
CA ILE A 185 -17.97 -9.08 -6.50
C ILE A 185 -17.04 -9.16 -5.30
N ARG A 186 -16.18 -8.16 -5.10
CA ARG A 186 -15.22 -8.11 -4.01
C ARG A 186 -15.93 -8.19 -2.65
N ASP A 187 -16.90 -7.31 -2.42
CA ASP A 187 -17.65 -7.28 -1.15
C ASP A 187 -18.36 -8.61 -0.90
N TYR A 188 -18.95 -9.20 -1.95
CA TYR A 188 -19.61 -10.50 -1.85
C TYR A 188 -18.62 -11.62 -1.48
N LEU A 189 -17.51 -11.72 -2.23
CA LEU A 189 -16.51 -12.76 -2.05
C LEU A 189 -15.78 -12.65 -0.72
N VAL A 190 -15.46 -11.43 -0.25
CA VAL A 190 -14.86 -11.22 1.07
C VAL A 190 -15.80 -11.75 2.16
N ASN A 191 -17.06 -11.32 2.16
CA ASN A 191 -18.03 -11.77 3.14
C ASN A 191 -18.31 -13.28 3.09
N ALA A 192 -18.32 -13.86 1.89
CA ALA A 192 -18.58 -15.28 1.71
C ALA A 192 -17.37 -16.15 2.10
N ALA A 193 -16.15 -15.74 1.73
CA ALA A 193 -14.93 -16.46 2.07
C ALA A 193 -14.65 -16.50 3.57
N LEU A 194 -14.97 -15.44 4.32
CA LEU A 194 -14.80 -15.44 5.78
C LEU A 194 -15.83 -16.29 6.53
N LYS A 195 -16.97 -16.58 5.89
CA LYS A 195 -18.03 -17.41 6.48
C LYS A 195 -17.83 -18.88 6.17
N ASP A 196 -17.31 -19.19 4.99
CA ASP A 196 -17.16 -20.54 4.49
C ASP A 196 -15.91 -20.67 3.61
N ASP A 197 -14.87 -21.29 4.16
CA ASP A 197 -13.59 -21.53 3.48
C ASP A 197 -13.75 -22.48 2.27
N SER A 198 -14.86 -23.22 2.15
CA SER A 198 -15.13 -24.10 1.01
C SER A 198 -15.57 -23.36 -0.26
N ILE A 199 -15.78 -22.04 -0.18
CA ILE A 199 -16.18 -21.20 -1.33
C ILE A 199 -15.29 -21.44 -2.57
N ALA A 200 -13.99 -21.59 -2.36
CA ALA A 200 -13.06 -21.75 -3.45
C ALA A 200 -13.19 -23.12 -4.11
N GLU A 201 -13.49 -24.17 -3.35
CA GLU A 201 -13.77 -25.50 -3.88
C GLU A 201 -15.05 -25.51 -4.71
N ILE A 202 -16.09 -24.83 -4.23
CA ILE A 202 -17.36 -24.65 -4.93
C ILE A 202 -17.14 -23.94 -6.26
N ILE A 203 -16.43 -22.80 -6.25
CA ILE A 203 -16.13 -22.05 -7.48
C ILE A 203 -15.27 -22.89 -8.43
N ASN A 204 -14.22 -23.56 -7.94
CA ASN A 204 -13.36 -24.42 -8.75
C ASN A 204 -14.11 -25.58 -9.41
N ARG A 205 -15.13 -26.14 -8.74
CA ARG A 205 -15.97 -27.24 -9.28
C ARG A 205 -16.65 -26.85 -10.59
N TYR A 206 -17.04 -25.59 -10.74
CA TYR A 206 -17.74 -25.07 -11.92
C TYR A 206 -16.82 -24.37 -12.91
N LEU A 207 -15.73 -23.77 -12.45
CA LEU A 207 -14.77 -23.13 -13.35
C LEU A 207 -13.85 -24.10 -14.08
N LYS A 208 -13.64 -25.29 -13.49
CA LYS A 208 -12.72 -26.36 -13.94
C LYS A 208 -11.80 -25.94 -15.10
N ARG A 209 -10.53 -25.70 -14.74
CA ARG A 209 -9.39 -25.57 -15.67
C ARG A 209 -9.32 -24.27 -16.47
N ILE A 210 -9.64 -23.14 -15.85
CA ILE A 210 -9.18 -21.84 -16.38
C ILE A 210 -7.68 -21.73 -16.18
N VAL A 211 -6.93 -21.53 -17.27
CA VAL A 211 -5.48 -21.31 -17.25
C VAL A 211 -5.21 -19.86 -17.64
N VAL A 212 -4.90 -19.02 -16.65
CA VAL A 212 -4.61 -17.60 -16.88
C VAL A 212 -3.10 -17.42 -17.10
N LYS A 213 -2.72 -16.91 -18.26
CA LYS A 213 -1.35 -16.48 -18.56
C LYS A 213 -1.26 -14.95 -18.49
N ARG A 214 -0.30 -14.43 -17.73
CA ARG A 214 -0.01 -13.00 -17.70
C ARG A 214 0.85 -12.60 -18.89
N VAL A 215 0.45 -11.54 -19.57
CA VAL A 215 1.14 -10.99 -20.75
C VAL A 215 1.44 -9.53 -20.50
N LYS A 216 2.72 -9.18 -20.50
CA LYS A 216 3.14 -7.78 -20.35
C LYS A 216 3.00 -7.07 -21.68
N MET A 217 2.42 -5.87 -21.67
CA MET A 217 2.32 -5.04 -22.87
C MET A 217 3.72 -4.68 -23.44
N SER A 218 4.72 -4.55 -22.57
CA SER A 218 6.12 -4.32 -22.97
C SER A 218 6.78 -5.49 -23.70
N GLY A 219 6.14 -6.67 -23.70
CA GLY A 219 6.56 -7.81 -24.50
C GLY A 219 6.20 -7.70 -25.97
N PHE A 220 5.20 -6.87 -26.32
CA PHE A 220 4.86 -6.59 -27.70
C PHE A 220 5.89 -5.65 -28.33
N LYS A 221 6.50 -6.09 -29.43
CA LYS A 221 7.47 -5.30 -30.20
C LYS A 221 6.96 -5.15 -31.63
N PRO A 222 6.38 -3.99 -31.99
CA PRO A 222 5.88 -3.77 -33.34
C PRO A 222 7.02 -3.73 -34.35
N SER A 223 6.72 -4.04 -35.61
CA SER A 223 7.70 -4.03 -36.69
C SER A 223 8.27 -2.63 -36.97
N VAL A 224 7.51 -1.57 -36.65
CA VAL A 224 7.89 -0.17 -36.81
C VAL A 224 7.57 0.61 -35.53
N GLY A 225 8.51 1.43 -35.05
CA GLY A 225 8.35 2.21 -33.80
C GLY A 225 7.61 3.55 -33.96
N THR A 226 7.49 4.05 -35.19
CA THR A 226 6.77 5.28 -35.53
C THR A 226 5.72 4.93 -36.57
N ILE A 227 4.46 5.25 -36.29
CA ILE A 227 3.33 4.87 -37.15
C ILE A 227 2.59 6.09 -37.70
N GLU A 228 2.14 5.97 -38.94
CA GLU A 228 1.17 6.87 -39.57
C GLU A 228 -0.25 6.33 -39.45
N LYS A 229 -1.27 7.16 -39.71
CA LYS A 229 -2.69 6.81 -39.48
C LYS A 229 -3.14 5.59 -40.28
N ASP A 230 -2.66 5.44 -41.51
CA ASP A 230 -2.92 4.32 -42.40
C ASP A 230 -2.26 3.01 -41.94
N GLN A 231 -1.29 3.08 -41.03
CA GLN A 231 -0.58 1.92 -40.47
C GLN A 231 -1.21 1.36 -39.18
N ILE A 232 -2.25 2.01 -38.65
CA ILE A 232 -2.94 1.57 -37.42
C ILE A 232 -3.52 0.16 -37.56
N SER A 233 -4.12 -0.16 -38.71
CA SER A 233 -4.69 -1.50 -38.94
C SER A 233 -3.61 -2.57 -38.88
N LYS A 234 -2.47 -2.34 -39.54
CA LYS A 234 -1.34 -3.26 -39.54
C LYS A 234 -0.79 -3.48 -38.12
N LEU A 235 -0.64 -2.42 -37.33
CA LEU A 235 -0.21 -2.53 -35.94
C LEU A 235 -1.20 -3.36 -35.09
N THR A 236 -2.49 -3.20 -35.34
CA THR A 236 -3.54 -3.95 -34.65
C THR A 236 -3.49 -5.44 -35.01
N ASP A 237 -3.23 -5.77 -36.28
CA ASP A 237 -3.03 -7.14 -36.74
C ASP A 237 -1.78 -7.77 -36.10
N GLU A 238 -0.66 -7.02 -36.04
CA GLU A 238 0.56 -7.47 -35.35
C GLU A 238 0.31 -7.73 -33.86
N PHE A 239 -0.49 -6.87 -33.20
CA PHE A 239 -0.84 -7.07 -31.79
C PHE A 239 -1.77 -8.27 -31.60
N LYS A 240 -2.71 -8.48 -32.52
CA LYS A 240 -3.57 -9.67 -32.53
C LYS A 240 -2.74 -10.94 -32.66
N GLU A 241 -1.83 -11.00 -33.63
CA GLU A 241 -0.94 -12.15 -33.85
C GLU A 241 -0.07 -12.41 -32.60
N PHE A 242 0.45 -11.35 -31.97
CA PHE A 242 1.15 -11.46 -30.69
C PHE A 242 0.29 -12.14 -29.61
N LEU A 243 -0.98 -11.75 -29.45
CA LEU A 243 -1.89 -12.37 -28.47
C LEU A 243 -2.23 -13.81 -28.83
N GLU A 244 -2.45 -14.13 -30.12
CA GLU A 244 -2.71 -15.50 -30.59
C GLU A 244 -1.54 -16.44 -30.26
N VAL A 245 -0.30 -16.01 -30.49
CA VAL A 245 0.90 -16.75 -30.08
C VAL A 245 0.96 -16.96 -28.56
N GLN A 246 0.52 -15.97 -27.76
CA GLN A 246 0.45 -16.15 -26.31
C GLN A 246 -0.59 -17.20 -25.91
N PHE A 247 -1.72 -17.29 -26.61
CA PHE A 247 -2.72 -18.35 -26.39
C PHE A 247 -2.20 -19.73 -26.79
N GLU A 248 -1.55 -19.87 -27.94
CA GLU A 248 -0.99 -21.16 -28.42
C GLU A 248 0.06 -21.74 -27.48
N SER A 249 0.80 -20.88 -26.79
CA SER A 249 1.79 -21.29 -25.80
C SER A 249 1.21 -21.70 -24.43
N ILE A 250 -0.11 -21.62 -24.25
CA ILE A 250 -0.76 -22.12 -23.03
C ILE A 250 -0.97 -23.63 -23.19
N GLU A 251 -0.19 -24.41 -22.45
CA GLU A 251 -0.40 -25.85 -22.35
C GLU A 251 -1.68 -26.14 -21.55
N GLY A 252 -2.64 -26.81 -22.17
CA GLY A 252 -3.91 -27.20 -21.58
C GLY A 252 -4.52 -28.38 -22.32
N ASP A 253 -5.42 -29.13 -21.67
CA ASP A 253 -6.22 -30.15 -22.34
C ASP A 253 -7.48 -29.54 -22.99
N ASP A 254 -8.21 -30.32 -23.79
CA ASP A 254 -9.44 -29.88 -24.51
C ASP A 254 -10.52 -29.28 -23.60
N ASP A 255 -10.44 -29.48 -22.28
CA ASP A 255 -11.40 -28.99 -21.28
C ASP A 255 -10.91 -27.71 -20.56
N SER A 256 -9.69 -27.25 -20.89
CA SER A 256 -9.11 -26.03 -20.34
C SER A 256 -9.60 -24.77 -21.06
N LEU A 257 -9.84 -23.70 -20.29
CA LEU A 257 -10.11 -22.38 -20.85
C LEU A 257 -8.86 -21.50 -20.70
N PRO A 258 -8.06 -21.35 -21.76
CA PRO A 258 -6.92 -20.45 -21.72
C PRO A 258 -7.43 -19.00 -21.68
N MET A 259 -6.82 -18.17 -20.83
CA MET A 259 -7.14 -16.75 -20.70
C MET A 259 -5.85 -15.95 -20.61
N LEU A 260 -5.83 -14.75 -21.21
CA LEU A 260 -4.73 -13.80 -21.06
C LEU A 260 -5.13 -12.68 -20.11
N GLN A 261 -4.26 -12.39 -19.14
CA GLN A 261 -4.34 -11.18 -18.32
C GLN A 261 -3.25 -10.23 -18.80
N VAL A 262 -3.66 -9.10 -19.39
CA VAL A 262 -2.72 -8.10 -19.92
C VAL A 262 -2.31 -7.12 -18.82
N GLU A 263 -1.00 -6.94 -18.62
CA GLU A 263 -0.38 -6.08 -17.60
C GLU A 263 0.52 -4.98 -18.17
#